data_AF-A0ABD0NN44-F1
#
_entry.id   AF-A0ABD0NN44-F1
#
_cell.length_a   1.000
_cell.length_b   1.000
_cell.length_c   1.000
_cell.angle_alpha   90.00
_cell.angle_beta   90.00
_cell.angle_gamma   90.00
#
_symmetry.space_group_name_H-M   'P 1'
#
loop_
_entity.id
_entity.type
_entity.pdbx_description
1 polymer ?
#
loop_
_entity_poly.entity_id
_entity_poly.type
_entity_poly.pdbx_seq_one_letter_code
_entity_poly.pdbx_strand_id
1 'polypeptide(L)'
;MEKPPVGGLGFSVIGGERGIFVKSITPGGTADTAGTLQVGDRLLKVNEDLMIGVSHSKAVTTIRKAKGLVHLIVSRPPDQMPNTYLGFLPLKSNGVNGNN
;
A
#
# COMPACT_ATOMS: atom_id res chain seq x y z
N MET A 1 -2.14 -7.38 12.31
CA MET A 1 -2.93 -6.23 12.80
C MET A 1 -4.40 -6.59 12.81
N GLU A 2 -5.20 -6.16 13.79
CA GLU A 2 -6.63 -6.48 13.84
C GLU A 2 -7.46 -5.43 13.13
N LYS A 3 -8.24 -5.86 12.14
CA LYS A 3 -9.14 -4.97 11.43
C LYS A 3 -10.37 -4.67 12.28
N PRO A 4 -10.71 -3.38 12.48
CA PRO A 4 -11.89 -3.01 13.25
C PRO A 4 -13.18 -3.49 12.56
N PRO A 5 -14.25 -3.79 13.33
CA PRO A 5 -15.53 -4.22 12.78
C PRO A 5 -16.17 -3.14 11.88
N VAL A 6 -15.90 -1.87 12.18
CA VAL A 6 -16.32 -0.70 11.42
C VAL A 6 -15.08 0.07 11.00
N GLY A 7 -14.88 0.24 9.69
CA GLY A 7 -13.75 0.99 9.12
C GLY A 7 -12.75 0.16 8.32
N GLY A 8 -11.64 0.80 7.96
CA GLY A 8 -10.53 0.20 7.23
C GLY A 8 -9.31 -0.01 8.11
N LEU A 9 -8.24 -0.54 7.53
CA LEU A 9 -6.96 -0.72 8.23
C LEU A 9 -6.18 0.60 8.41
N GLY A 10 -6.69 1.72 7.89
CA GLY A 10 -6.04 3.03 8.03
C GLY A 10 -4.78 3.18 7.17
N PHE A 11 -4.74 2.60 5.97
CA PHE A 11 -3.70 2.87 4.98
C PHE A 11 -4.27 2.84 3.57
N SER A 12 -3.59 3.53 2.66
CA SER A 12 -3.92 3.53 1.23
C SER A 12 -2.80 2.85 0.44
N VAL A 13 -3.16 2.20 -0.64
CA VAL A 13 -2.22 1.52 -1.54
C VAL A 13 -2.27 2.11 -2.94
N ILE A 14 -1.16 1.95 -3.66
CA ILE A 14 -0.98 2.29 -5.07
C ILE A 14 -0.35 1.11 -5.82
N GLY A 15 -0.32 1.17 -7.14
CA GLY A 15 0.34 0.18 -8.00
C GLY A 15 -0.65 -0.69 -8.77
N GLY A 16 -0.27 -1.95 -9.01
CA GLY A 16 -1.03 -2.90 -9.83
C GLY A 16 -0.20 -4.13 -10.19
N GLU A 17 -0.19 -4.52 -11.45
CA GLU A 17 0.52 -5.74 -11.93
C GLU A 17 2.01 -5.77 -11.54
N ARG A 18 2.66 -4.61 -11.46
CA ARG A 18 4.08 -4.48 -11.07
C ARG A 18 4.31 -4.55 -9.55
N GLY A 19 3.24 -4.57 -8.76
CA GLY A 19 3.27 -4.64 -7.30
C GLY A 19 2.35 -3.61 -6.65
N ILE A 20 2.03 -3.86 -5.38
CA ILE A 20 1.17 -3.03 -4.55
C ILE A 20 2.04 -2.38 -3.47
N PHE A 21 1.94 -1.06 -3.31
CA PHE A 21 2.78 -0.29 -2.39
C PHE A 21 1.92 0.58 -1.47
N VAL A 22 2.37 0.78 -0.23
CA VAL A 22 1.70 1.70 0.72
C VAL A 22 1.98 3.14 0.31
N LYS A 23 0.91 3.91 0.05
CA LYS A 23 0.98 5.32 -0.32
C LYS A 23 0.92 6.25 0.88
N SER A 24 0.07 5.94 1.84
CA SER A 24 -0.15 6.74 3.03
C SER A 24 -0.72 5.88 4.14
N ILE A 25 -0.47 6.30 5.38
CA ILE A 25 -1.02 5.71 6.59
C ILE A 25 -1.83 6.79 7.29
N THR A 26 -3.03 6.44 7.74
CA THR A 26 -3.94 7.31 8.46
C THR A 26 -3.47 7.43 9.91
N PRO A 27 -3.10 8.64 10.39
CA PRO A 27 -2.71 8.85 11.78
C PRO A 27 -3.81 8.41 12.75
N GLY A 28 -3.44 7.68 13.80
CA GLY A 28 -4.38 7.10 14.76
C GLY A 28 -5.21 5.92 14.23
N GLY A 29 -4.99 5.49 12.98
CA GLY A 29 -5.61 4.30 12.41
C GLY A 29 -4.91 3.00 12.83
N THR A 30 -5.54 1.86 12.56
CA THR A 30 -5.01 0.53 12.92
C THR A 30 -3.59 0.27 12.43
N ALA A 31 -3.25 0.65 11.19
CA ALA A 31 -1.91 0.45 10.64
C ALA A 31 -0.87 1.37 11.30
N ASP A 32 -1.26 2.58 11.69
CA ASP A 32 -0.42 3.53 12.41
C ASP A 32 -0.14 3.05 13.83
N THR A 33 -1.19 2.68 14.57
CA THR A 33 -1.06 2.17 15.94
C THR A 33 -0.33 0.83 16.01
N ALA A 34 -0.44 0.01 14.96
CA ALA A 34 0.35 -1.21 14.84
C ALA A 34 1.84 -0.95 14.62
N GLY A 35 2.24 0.23 14.12
CA GLY A 35 3.64 0.66 13.93
C GLY A 35 4.50 -0.20 12.99
N THR A 36 3.93 -1.25 12.41
CA THR A 36 4.64 -2.26 11.61
C THR A 36 4.66 -1.92 10.13
N LEU A 37 3.64 -1.23 9.65
CA LEU A 37 3.49 -0.82 8.25
C LEU A 37 4.02 0.61 8.07
N GLN A 38 4.72 0.86 6.95
CA GLN A 38 5.25 2.18 6.63
C GLN A 38 4.94 2.57 5.18
N VAL A 39 4.94 3.88 4.90
CA VAL A 39 4.81 4.39 3.54
C VAL A 39 5.99 3.92 2.69
N GLY A 40 5.72 3.45 1.48
CA GLY A 40 6.71 2.87 0.58
C GLY A 40 6.90 1.36 0.72
N ASP A 41 6.35 0.73 1.77
CA ASP A 41 6.40 -0.72 1.91
C ASP A 41 5.64 -1.41 0.75
N ARG A 42 6.25 -2.46 0.18
CA ARG A 42 5.63 -3.27 -0.87
C ARG A 42 4.87 -4.44 -0.26
N LEU A 43 3.56 -4.54 -0.54
CA LEU A 43 2.76 -5.67 -0.12
C LEU A 43 3.10 -6.90 -0.97
N LEU A 44 3.57 -7.95 -0.29
CA LEU A 44 3.85 -9.26 -0.90
C LEU A 44 2.69 -10.23 -0.70
N LYS A 45 2.06 -10.20 0.48
CA LYS A 45 0.97 -11.11 0.84
C LYS A 45 -0.03 -10.44 1.79
N VAL A 46 -1.32 -10.74 1.60
CA VAL A 46 -2.40 -10.37 2.52
C VAL A 46 -3.09 -11.65 2.94
N ASN A 47 -2.99 -12.01 4.22
CA ASN A 47 -3.38 -13.30 4.76
C ASN A 47 -2.70 -14.44 3.98
N GLU A 48 -3.50 -15.21 3.24
CA GLU A 48 -3.05 -16.34 2.44
C GLU A 48 -2.86 -15.98 0.95
N ASP A 49 -3.35 -14.82 0.52
CA ASP A 49 -3.29 -14.37 -0.87
C ASP A 49 -1.98 -13.64 -1.20
N LEU A 50 -1.28 -14.10 -2.23
CA LEU A 50 -0.13 -13.41 -2.81
C LEU A 50 -0.58 -12.16 -3.57
N MET A 51 0.11 -11.05 -3.36
CA MET A 51 -0.17 -9.76 -4.01
C MET A 51 0.75 -9.48 -5.21
N ILE A 52 1.64 -10.42 -5.55
CA ILE A 52 2.59 -10.30 -6.67
C ILE A 52 1.83 -10.61 -7.97
N GLY A 53 1.91 -9.70 -8.95
CA GLY A 53 1.21 -9.85 -10.24
C GLY A 53 -0.31 -9.62 -10.16
N VAL A 54 -0.82 -9.20 -9.01
CA VAL A 54 -2.25 -8.97 -8.80
C VAL A 54 -2.62 -7.56 -9.25
N SER A 55 -3.76 -7.43 -9.93
CA SER A 55 -4.28 -6.12 -10.32
C SER A 55 -4.65 -5.27 -9.10
N HIS A 56 -4.55 -3.95 -9.24
CA HIS A 56 -4.85 -3.01 -8.16
C HIS A 56 -6.23 -3.27 -7.52
N SER A 57 -7.27 -3.41 -8.36
CA SER A 57 -8.64 -3.67 -7.90
C SER A 57 -8.76 -4.96 -7.11
N LYS A 58 -8.05 -6.03 -7.52
CA LYS A 58 -8.07 -7.31 -6.82
C LYS A 58 -7.35 -7.19 -5.47
N ALA A 59 -6.19 -6.54 -5.41
CA ALA A 59 -5.47 -6.31 -4.16
C ALA A 59 -6.29 -5.49 -3.15
N VAL A 60 -6.88 -4.37 -3.61
CA VAL A 60 -7.79 -3.55 -2.78
C VAL A 60 -8.98 -4.39 -2.31
N THR A 61 -9.56 -5.21 -3.19
CA THR A 61 -10.67 -6.08 -2.83
C THR A 61 -10.27 -7.11 -1.76
N THR A 62 -9.09 -7.74 -1.88
CA THR A 62 -8.60 -8.69 -0.89
C THR A 62 -8.37 -8.03 0.47
N ILE A 63 -7.73 -6.86 0.52
CA ILE A 63 -7.52 -6.09 1.76
C ILE A 63 -8.86 -5.67 2.38
N ARG A 64 -9.84 -5.27 1.55
CA ARG A 64 -11.18 -4.89 2.02
C ARG A 64 -11.99 -6.09 2.50
N LYS A 65 -11.84 -7.26 1.88
CA LYS A 65 -12.52 -8.50 2.27
C LYS A 65 -11.93 -9.15 3.53
N ALA A 66 -10.65 -8.91 3.82
CA ALA A 66 -10.04 -9.37 5.06
C ALA A 66 -10.84 -8.84 6.27
N LYS A 67 -11.06 -9.70 7.27
CA LYS A 67 -11.79 -9.41 8.52
C LYS A 67 -11.04 -10.00 9.70
N GLY A 68 -11.19 -9.41 10.88
CA GLY A 68 -10.49 -9.85 12.08
C GLY A 68 -8.98 -9.64 11.95
N LEU A 69 -8.19 -10.66 12.31
CA LEU A 69 -6.73 -10.59 12.26
C LEU A 69 -6.22 -10.62 10.80
N VAL A 70 -5.60 -9.51 10.38
CA VAL A 70 -4.99 -9.36 9.06
C VAL A 70 -3.48 -9.54 9.18
N HIS A 71 -2.96 -10.54 8.47
CA HIS A 71 -1.53 -10.79 8.33
C HIS A 71 -1.03 -10.15 7.05
N LEU A 72 -0.11 -9.19 7.15
CA LEU A 72 0.52 -8.54 6.00
C LEU A 72 1.99 -8.96 5.95
N ILE A 73 2.42 -9.46 4.80
CA ILE A 73 3.84 -9.65 4.52
C ILE A 73 4.24 -8.52 3.59
N VAL A 74 5.19 -7.71 4.05
CA VAL A 74 5.71 -6.58 3.29
C VAL A 74 7.21 -6.70 3.06
N SER A 75 7.67 -6.17 1.95
CA SER A 75 9.09 -5.93 1.72
C SER A 75 9.36 -4.44 1.87
N ARG A 76 10.26 -4.13 2.80
CA ARG A 76 10.76 -2.77 3.01
C ARG A 76 12.10 -2.65 2.28
N PRO A 77 12.18 -1.89 1.18
CA PRO A 77 13.48 -1.60 0.59
C PRO A 77 14.34 -0.83 1.60
N PRO A 78 15.67 -1.07 1.63
CA PRO A 78 16.58 -0.38 2.54
C PRO A 78 16.58 1.14 2.31
N ASP A 79 16.20 1.54 1.10
CA ASP A 79 16.01 2.91 0.71
C ASP A 79 14.52 3.18 0.49
N GLN A 80 13.84 3.69 1.54
CA GLN A 80 12.45 4.17 1.46
C GLN A 80 12.34 5.50 0.69
N MET A 81 13.26 5.76 -0.24
CA MET A 81 13.21 6.94 -1.08
C MET A 81 11.88 6.98 -1.85
N PRO A 82 11.23 8.16 -1.90
CA PRO A 82 10.03 8.37 -2.68
C PRO A 82 10.16 7.84 -4.11
N ASN A 83 11.32 8.04 -4.75
CA ASN A 83 11.58 7.60 -6.12
C ASN A 83 11.33 6.11 -6.34
N THR A 84 11.55 5.25 -5.34
CA THR A 84 11.38 3.80 -5.45
C THR A 84 9.91 3.41 -5.65
N TYR A 85 8.96 4.07 -4.99
CA TYR A 85 7.51 3.78 -5.15
C TYR A 85 6.77 4.81 -6.02
N LEU A 86 7.31 6.02 -6.20
CA LEU A 86 6.80 7.04 -7.14
C LEU A 86 6.86 6.56 -8.60
N GLY A 87 7.86 5.76 -8.97
CA GLY A 87 7.94 5.14 -10.31
C GLY A 87 6.78 4.18 -10.62
N PHE A 88 6.01 3.77 -9.60
CA PHE A 88 4.81 2.93 -9.75
C PHE A 88 3.50 3.72 -9.69
N LEU A 89 3.57 5.05 -9.51
CA LEU A 89 2.40 5.89 -9.68
C LEU A 89 2.11 6.04 -11.18
N PRO A 90 0.83 5.99 -11.60
CA PRO A 90 0.46 6.60 -12.86
C PRO A 90 0.78 8.09 -12.71
N LEU A 91 1.87 8.54 -13.34
CA LEU A 91 2.19 9.95 -13.44
C LEU A 91 0.93 10.62 -13.98
N LYS A 92 0.27 11.47 -13.20
CA LYS A 92 -0.39 12.61 -13.82
C LYS A 92 0.77 13.42 -14.40
N SER A 93 1.02 13.21 -15.68
CA SER A 93 1.62 14.19 -16.56
C SER A 93 0.84 15.49 -16.39
N ASN A 94 1.28 16.34 -15.47
CA ASN A 94 0.84 17.72 -15.35
C ASN A 94 2.10 18.57 -15.36
N GLY A 95 2.15 19.45 -16.36
CA GLY A 95 3.36 20.03 -16.90
C GLY A 95 4.20 20.84 -15.91
N VAL A 96 5.51 20.72 -16.09
CA VAL A 96 6.42 21.84 -15.88
C VAL A 96 6.67 22.46 -17.25
N ASN A 97 5.88 23.49 -17.54
CA ASN A 97 6.17 24.46 -18.58
C ASN A 97 7.04 25.53 -17.90
N GLY A 98 8.16 25.89 -18.52
CA GLY A 98 9.06 26.95 -18.04
C GLY A 98 10.51 26.49 -17.93
N ASN A 99 11.26 26.67 -19.02
CA ASN A 99 12.52 27.44 -19.08
C ASN A 99 13.30 27.07 -20.35
N ASN A 100 13.10 27.83 -21.43
CA ASN A 100 14.13 28.68 -22.03
C ASN A 100 13.53 29.48 -23.20
#